data_AF-A0A9E4BDD3-F1
#
_entry.id   AF-A0A9E4BDD3-F1
#
_cell.length_a   1.000
_cell.length_b   1.000
_cell.length_c   1.000
_cell.angle_alpha   90.00
_cell.angle_beta   90.00
_cell.angle_gamma   90.00
#
_symmetry.space_group_name_H-M   'P 1'
#
loop_
_entity.id
_entity.type
_entity.pdbx_description
1 polymer ?
#
loop_
_entity_poly.entity_id
_entity_poly.type
_entity_poly.pdbx_seq_one_letter_code
_entity_poly.pdbx_strand_id
1 'polypeptide(L)'
;MKNNRDIIQALVDGFSTEPVCVADALSDGRFFLDEKYDALSRRLGDLFWLPVSHAYVVFCYAYSALFGIPDFTREALMRQPDRFSQKRLALTIRSTSGFVLDGFGYDRRTERYRKDIYWPGPVIRSVHVASPRHNKARISNPAMAYFGYHLIRAAEWLSVHRKDADFSRERRRHYDFVGDFFRTADYPFPMDRGEARDFSRKVDRLLAGDDCADCWDNIRHAAKELGVDLDLEDLASFLPKRTGVFFRQVIF
;
A
#
# COMPACT_ATOMS: atom_id res chain seq x y z
N MET A 1 27.60 11.02 -12.66
CA MET A 1 26.90 10.75 -11.38
C MET A 1 25.66 9.92 -11.69
N LYS A 2 25.43 8.79 -11.02
CA LYS A 2 24.19 8.02 -11.25
C LYS A 2 22.98 8.84 -10.76
N ASN A 3 21.91 8.89 -11.55
CA ASN A 3 20.65 9.52 -11.14
C ASN A 3 20.14 8.80 -9.88
N ASN A 4 19.64 9.52 -8.87
CA ASN A 4 19.10 8.92 -7.64
C ASN A 4 18.02 7.87 -7.94
N ARG A 5 17.25 8.09 -9.02
CA ARG A 5 16.24 7.13 -9.48
C ARG A 5 16.85 5.81 -9.96
N ASP A 6 17.98 5.85 -10.66
CA ASP A 6 18.68 4.63 -11.11
C ASP A 6 19.23 3.84 -9.93
N ILE A 7 19.70 4.52 -8.88
CA ILE A 7 20.15 3.88 -7.64
C ILE A 7 18.99 3.14 -6.97
N ILE A 8 17.82 3.76 -6.92
CA ILE A 8 16.62 3.17 -6.33
C ILE A 8 16.09 2.03 -7.19
N GLN A 9 16.10 2.15 -8.52
CA GLN A 9 15.71 1.09 -9.44
C GLN A 9 16.58 -0.16 -9.27
N ALA A 10 17.91 0.02 -9.23
CA ALA A 10 18.85 -1.10 -9.09
C ALA A 10 18.67 -1.89 -7.78
N LEU A 11 18.16 -1.28 -6.71
CA LEU A 11 17.81 -1.99 -5.48
C LEU A 11 16.60 -2.90 -5.67
N VAL A 12 15.58 -2.40 -6.37
CA VAL A 12 14.32 -3.12 -6.57
C VAL A 12 14.47 -4.26 -7.57
N ASP A 13 15.40 -4.14 -8.52
CA ASP A 13 15.74 -5.22 -9.45
C ASP A 13 16.31 -6.46 -8.74
N GLY A 14 16.80 -6.32 -7.50
CA GLY A 14 17.23 -7.43 -6.67
C GLY A 14 16.11 -8.12 -5.88
N PHE A 15 14.90 -7.57 -5.85
CA PHE A 15 13.79 -8.16 -5.09
C PHE A 15 13.11 -9.29 -5.87
N SER A 16 12.56 -10.25 -5.14
CA SER A 16 11.84 -11.38 -5.73
C SER A 16 10.42 -10.98 -6.17
N THR A 17 9.98 -11.59 -7.27
CA THR A 17 8.56 -11.64 -7.69
C THR A 17 7.90 -12.98 -7.35
N GLU A 18 8.61 -13.90 -6.69
CA GLU A 18 8.07 -15.19 -6.30
C GLU A 18 7.26 -15.07 -4.99
N PRO A 19 6.00 -15.55 -4.97
CA PRO A 19 5.21 -15.57 -3.75
C PRO A 19 5.81 -16.46 -2.66
N VAL A 20 5.56 -16.11 -1.40
CA VAL A 20 6.10 -16.79 -0.20
C VAL A 20 5.03 -17.59 0.54
N CYS A 21 3.88 -16.97 0.82
CA CYS A 21 2.80 -17.52 1.63
C CYS A 21 1.80 -18.32 0.80
N VAL A 22 1.48 -17.86 -0.41
CA VAL A 22 0.40 -18.41 -1.25
C VAL A 22 0.91 -18.88 -2.62
N ALA A 23 2.10 -19.50 -2.63
CA ALA A 23 2.81 -19.82 -3.88
C ALA A 23 2.02 -20.73 -4.85
N ASP A 24 1.16 -21.57 -4.31
CA ASP A 24 0.29 -22.49 -5.04
C ASP A 24 -1.03 -21.86 -5.52
N ALA A 25 -1.45 -20.73 -4.95
CA ALA A 25 -2.61 -19.96 -5.42
C ALA A 25 -2.41 -19.42 -6.85
N LEU A 26 -1.18 -19.47 -7.37
CA LEU A 26 -0.82 -19.10 -8.73
C LEU A 26 -1.06 -20.20 -9.78
N SER A 27 -1.29 -21.45 -9.37
CA SER A 27 -1.52 -22.53 -10.33
C SER A 27 -2.89 -22.33 -11.01
N ASP A 28 -2.86 -21.88 -12.26
CA ASP A 28 -4.01 -21.70 -13.18
C ASP A 28 -4.78 -20.38 -13.14
N GLY A 29 -4.09 -19.24 -12.90
CA GLY A 29 -4.72 -17.92 -13.06
C GLY A 29 -5.92 -17.70 -12.14
N ARG A 30 -5.93 -18.37 -10.98
CA ARG A 30 -7.02 -18.31 -10.02
C ARG A 30 -7.12 -16.89 -9.50
N PHE A 31 -8.32 -16.33 -9.66
CA PHE A 31 -8.72 -15.08 -9.03
C PHE A 31 -9.15 -15.29 -7.57
N PHE A 32 -9.09 -16.54 -7.08
CA PHE A 32 -9.56 -16.93 -5.77
C PHE A 32 -8.48 -17.71 -5.03
N LEU A 33 -8.39 -17.45 -3.74
CA LEU A 33 -7.48 -18.11 -2.83
C LEU A 33 -8.00 -19.53 -2.48
N ASP A 34 -7.10 -20.49 -2.30
CA ASP A 34 -7.46 -21.84 -1.85
C ASP A 34 -8.05 -21.80 -0.43
N GLU A 35 -9.12 -22.58 -0.19
CA GLU A 35 -9.86 -22.63 1.08
C GLU A 35 -8.95 -22.88 2.29
N LYS A 36 -7.81 -23.56 2.11
CA LYS A 36 -6.86 -23.79 3.21
C LYS A 36 -6.27 -22.51 3.81
N TYR A 37 -6.31 -21.40 3.06
CA TYR A 37 -5.82 -20.10 3.50
C TYR A 37 -6.93 -19.20 4.08
N ASP A 38 -8.20 -19.60 4.03
CA ASP A 38 -9.33 -18.78 4.48
C ASP A 38 -9.19 -18.32 5.93
N ALA A 39 -8.87 -19.26 6.82
CA ALA A 39 -8.75 -18.99 8.25
C ALA A 39 -7.58 -18.07 8.58
N LEU A 40 -6.49 -18.14 7.79
CA LEU A 40 -5.36 -17.23 7.92
C LEU A 40 -5.74 -15.84 7.41
N SER A 41 -6.27 -15.76 6.19
CA SER A 41 -6.65 -14.53 5.53
C SER A 41 -7.63 -13.71 6.39
N ARG A 42 -8.75 -14.30 6.81
CA ARG A 42 -9.76 -13.59 7.62
C ARG A 42 -9.20 -13.11 8.96
N ARG A 43 -8.38 -13.93 9.62
CA ARG A 43 -7.71 -13.55 10.87
C ARG A 43 -6.80 -12.34 10.70
N LEU A 44 -6.01 -12.29 9.63
CA LEU A 44 -5.16 -11.14 9.32
C LEU A 44 -6.01 -9.90 8.95
N GLY A 45 -7.12 -10.11 8.24
CA GLY A 45 -8.11 -9.07 7.93
C GLY A 45 -8.71 -8.44 9.18
N ASP A 46 -9.23 -9.27 10.08
CA ASP A 46 -9.76 -8.84 11.38
C ASP A 46 -8.72 -8.07 12.20
N LEU A 47 -7.47 -8.53 12.16
CA LEU A 47 -6.41 -7.98 12.99
C LEU A 47 -5.88 -6.63 12.47
N PHE A 48 -5.71 -6.48 11.16
CA PHE A 48 -4.95 -5.36 10.56
C PHE A 48 -5.75 -4.44 9.64
N TRP A 49 -6.95 -4.84 9.20
CA TRP A 49 -7.69 -4.13 8.15
C TRP A 49 -9.11 -3.77 8.54
N LEU A 50 -9.73 -4.53 9.44
CA LEU A 50 -11.08 -4.30 9.92
C LEU A 50 -11.10 -3.54 11.27
N PRO A 51 -12.14 -2.71 11.51
CA PRO A 51 -13.31 -2.44 10.64
C PRO A 51 -12.95 -1.65 9.36
N VAL A 52 -13.86 -1.56 8.39
CA VAL A 52 -13.60 -0.88 7.08
C VAL A 52 -13.03 0.53 7.23
N SER A 53 -13.49 1.29 8.23
CA SER A 53 -12.95 2.62 8.54
C SER A 53 -11.46 2.58 8.85
N HIS A 54 -10.97 1.53 9.52
CA HIS A 54 -9.54 1.32 9.77
C HIS A 54 -8.75 1.19 8.46
N ALA A 55 -9.25 0.41 7.48
CA ALA A 55 -8.61 0.32 6.18
C ALA A 55 -8.52 1.68 5.47
N TYR A 56 -9.50 2.58 5.63
CA TYR A 56 -9.39 3.92 5.08
C TYR A 56 -8.24 4.73 5.70
N VAL A 57 -8.09 4.67 7.03
CA VAL A 57 -6.99 5.34 7.75
C VAL A 57 -5.64 4.78 7.30
N VAL A 58 -5.52 3.46 7.18
CA VAL A 58 -4.32 2.79 6.66
C VAL A 58 -3.90 3.36 5.30
N PHE A 59 -4.85 3.54 4.39
CA PHE A 59 -4.58 4.11 3.08
C PHE A 59 -4.23 5.60 3.13
N CYS A 60 -4.84 6.39 4.02
CA CYS A 60 -4.41 7.79 4.25
C CYS A 60 -2.93 7.85 4.67
N TYR A 61 -2.50 6.95 5.55
CA TYR A 61 -1.10 6.86 6.00
C TYR A 61 -0.16 6.47 4.87
N ALA A 62 -0.52 5.44 4.10
CA ALA A 62 0.28 4.96 2.97
C ALA A 62 0.42 6.02 1.86
N TYR A 63 -0.67 6.70 1.50
CA TYR A 63 -0.62 7.79 0.51
C TYR A 63 0.17 9.00 1.01
N SER A 64 0.07 9.34 2.29
CA SER A 64 0.87 10.44 2.85
C SER A 64 2.37 10.16 2.77
N ALA A 65 2.80 8.91 2.94
CA ALA A 65 4.19 8.52 2.69
C ALA A 65 4.58 8.62 1.20
N LEU A 66 3.68 8.24 0.29
CA LEU A 66 3.89 8.37 -1.16
C LEU A 66 4.06 9.83 -1.60
N PHE A 67 3.23 10.74 -1.07
CA PHE A 67 3.25 12.17 -1.39
C PHE A 67 4.55 12.85 -1.00
N GLY A 68 5.26 12.31 0.00
CA GLY A 68 6.61 12.73 0.35
C GLY A 68 7.68 12.38 -0.68
N ILE A 69 7.36 11.57 -1.70
CA ILE A 69 8.26 11.22 -2.81
C ILE A 69 7.66 11.77 -4.11
N PRO A 70 8.02 13.01 -4.52
CA PRO A 70 7.40 13.67 -5.67
C PRO A 70 7.45 12.86 -6.97
N ASP A 71 8.57 12.18 -7.23
CA ASP A 71 8.73 11.36 -8.43
C ASP A 71 7.70 10.23 -8.53
N PHE A 72 7.43 9.55 -7.41
CA PHE A 72 6.44 8.46 -7.37
C PHE A 72 5.01 9.01 -7.43
N THR A 73 4.77 10.17 -6.82
CA THR A 73 3.46 10.83 -6.86
C THR A 73 3.11 11.29 -8.28
N ARG A 74 4.08 11.89 -8.98
CA ARG A 74 3.93 12.28 -10.39
C ARG A 74 3.67 11.10 -11.31
N GLU A 75 4.27 9.93 -11.07
CA GLU A 75 3.92 8.72 -11.84
C GLU A 75 2.43 8.37 -11.75
N ALA A 76 1.86 8.43 -10.54
CA ALA A 76 0.45 8.16 -10.33
C ALA A 76 -0.47 9.23 -10.97
N LEU A 77 -0.07 10.51 -10.90
CA LEU A 77 -0.78 11.61 -11.55
C LEU A 77 -0.69 11.54 -13.08
N MET A 78 0.45 11.15 -13.66
CA MET A 78 0.58 10.97 -15.10
C MET A 78 -0.35 9.87 -15.64
N ARG A 79 -0.59 8.79 -14.87
CA ARG A 79 -1.59 7.78 -15.24
C ARG A 79 -3.04 8.28 -15.11
N GLN A 80 -3.28 9.19 -14.17
CA GLN A 80 -4.61 9.69 -13.83
C GLN A 80 -4.51 11.05 -13.13
N PRO A 81 -4.60 12.17 -13.88
CA PRO A 81 -4.24 13.51 -13.37
C PRO A 81 -5.03 13.99 -12.16
N ASP A 82 -6.28 13.54 -12.02
CA ASP A 82 -7.16 13.95 -10.93
C ASP A 82 -7.13 12.98 -9.74
N ARG A 83 -6.30 11.93 -9.76
CA ARG A 83 -6.31 10.82 -8.79
C ARG A 83 -6.22 11.28 -7.34
N PHE A 84 -5.39 12.29 -7.07
CA PHE A 84 -5.15 12.81 -5.72
C PHE A 84 -5.85 14.14 -5.46
N SER A 85 -6.77 14.57 -6.32
CA SER A 85 -7.61 15.75 -6.08
C SER A 85 -8.59 15.50 -4.92
N GLN A 86 -9.07 16.57 -4.30
CA GLN A 86 -10.11 16.50 -3.25
C GLN A 86 -11.32 15.66 -3.67
N LYS A 87 -11.77 15.80 -4.92
CA LYS A 87 -12.95 15.10 -5.46
C LYS A 87 -12.74 13.59 -5.61
N ARG A 88 -11.50 13.13 -5.78
CA ARG A 88 -11.23 11.74 -6.21
C ARG A 88 -10.38 10.94 -5.24
N LEU A 89 -9.65 11.57 -4.35
CA LEU A 89 -8.79 10.86 -3.40
C LEU A 89 -9.60 9.93 -2.49
N ALA A 90 -10.74 10.39 -1.97
CA ALA A 90 -11.65 9.56 -1.16
C ALA A 90 -12.16 8.33 -1.96
N LEU A 91 -12.60 8.53 -3.21
CA LEU A 91 -13.01 7.44 -4.10
C LEU A 91 -11.87 6.46 -4.39
N THR A 92 -10.66 6.99 -4.58
CA THR A 92 -9.46 6.19 -4.82
C THR A 92 -9.18 5.32 -3.60
N ILE A 93 -9.13 5.89 -2.40
CA ILE A 93 -8.94 5.16 -1.13
C ILE A 93 -10.03 4.11 -0.95
N ARG A 94 -11.31 4.48 -1.14
CA ARG A 94 -12.45 3.57 -1.00
C ARG A 94 -12.37 2.38 -1.97
N SER A 95 -11.92 2.62 -3.20
CA SER A 95 -11.76 1.57 -4.20
C SER A 95 -10.56 0.68 -3.90
N THR A 96 -9.40 1.25 -3.58
CA THR A 96 -8.17 0.48 -3.35
C THR A 96 -8.22 -0.31 -2.06
N SER A 97 -8.79 0.26 -0.99
CA SER A 97 -9.07 -0.48 0.24
C SER A 97 -10.06 -1.62 0.04
N GLY A 98 -11.09 -1.42 -0.78
CA GLY A 98 -12.02 -2.49 -1.15
C GLY A 98 -11.32 -3.70 -1.77
N PHE A 99 -10.39 -3.48 -2.70
CA PHE A 99 -9.60 -4.57 -3.30
C PHE A 99 -8.73 -5.30 -2.28
N VAL A 100 -8.17 -4.60 -1.30
CA VAL A 100 -7.39 -5.23 -0.24
C VAL A 100 -8.29 -6.04 0.70
N LEU A 101 -9.43 -5.48 1.10
CA LEU A 101 -10.42 -6.16 1.94
C LEU A 101 -10.98 -7.43 1.26
N ASP A 102 -11.17 -7.40 -0.05
CA ASP A 102 -11.52 -8.59 -0.85
C ASP A 102 -10.45 -9.70 -0.71
N GLY A 103 -9.17 -9.33 -0.67
CA GLY A 103 -8.03 -10.22 -0.37
C GLY A 103 -8.01 -10.82 1.03
N PHE A 104 -8.74 -10.19 1.96
CA PHE A 104 -8.99 -10.68 3.31
C PHE A 104 -10.37 -11.33 3.49
N GLY A 105 -11.07 -11.54 2.38
CA GLY A 105 -12.38 -12.21 2.34
C GLY A 105 -13.54 -11.33 2.80
N TYR A 106 -13.37 -10.01 2.92
CA TYR A 106 -14.43 -9.10 3.35
C TYR A 106 -14.94 -8.22 2.21
N ASP A 107 -16.21 -8.40 1.82
CA ASP A 107 -16.87 -7.55 0.83
C ASP A 107 -17.46 -6.31 1.49
N ARG A 108 -16.79 -5.18 1.26
CA ARG A 108 -17.23 -3.86 1.73
C ARG A 108 -18.60 -3.44 1.20
N ARG A 109 -19.02 -3.91 0.03
CA ARG A 109 -20.29 -3.51 -0.60
C ARG A 109 -21.49 -4.13 0.10
N THR A 110 -21.30 -5.32 0.66
CA THR A 110 -22.35 -6.06 1.38
C THR A 110 -22.12 -6.11 2.89
N GLU A 111 -21.02 -5.52 3.36
CA GLU A 111 -20.55 -5.54 4.77
C GLU A 111 -20.48 -6.96 5.36
N ARG A 112 -20.02 -7.91 4.53
CA ARG A 112 -20.03 -9.35 4.88
C ARG A 112 -18.77 -10.04 4.42
N TYR A 113 -18.47 -11.12 5.13
CA TYR A 113 -17.49 -12.10 4.69
C TYR A 113 -17.97 -12.82 3.43
N ARG A 114 -17.11 -12.86 2.41
CA ARG A 114 -17.30 -13.65 1.19
C ARG A 114 -17.17 -15.14 1.51
N LYS A 115 -17.86 -15.98 0.73
CA LYS A 115 -17.61 -17.41 0.71
C LYS A 115 -16.21 -17.68 0.12
N ASP A 116 -15.98 -17.20 -1.10
CA ASP A 116 -14.70 -17.36 -1.79
C ASP A 116 -13.86 -16.07 -1.67
N ILE A 117 -12.60 -16.21 -1.24
CA ILE A 117 -11.69 -15.07 -1.04
C ILE A 117 -11.04 -14.70 -2.36
N TYR A 118 -11.19 -13.45 -2.77
CA TYR A 118 -10.67 -12.95 -4.03
C TYR A 118 -9.20 -12.55 -3.89
N TRP A 119 -8.31 -13.09 -4.71
CA TRP A 119 -6.89 -12.78 -4.67
C TRP A 119 -6.56 -11.49 -5.44
N PRO A 120 -6.01 -10.43 -4.80
CA PRO A 120 -5.84 -9.12 -5.46
C PRO A 120 -4.79 -9.08 -6.57
N GLY A 121 -3.80 -9.99 -6.56
CA GLY A 121 -2.65 -9.98 -7.47
C GLY A 121 -3.02 -9.82 -8.96
N PRO A 122 -3.86 -10.71 -9.53
CA PRO A 122 -4.34 -10.60 -10.91
C PRO A 122 -5.02 -9.27 -11.25
N VAL A 123 -5.71 -8.64 -10.31
CA VAL A 123 -6.33 -7.30 -10.52
C VAL A 123 -5.29 -6.22 -10.54
N ILE A 124 -4.38 -6.22 -9.57
CA ILE A 124 -3.30 -5.23 -9.50
C ILE A 124 -2.49 -5.33 -10.80
N ARG A 125 -2.19 -6.55 -11.26
CA ARG A 125 -1.54 -6.81 -12.55
C ARG A 125 -2.33 -6.14 -13.68
N SER A 126 -3.60 -6.49 -13.86
CA SER A 126 -4.43 -5.99 -14.97
C SER A 126 -4.65 -4.48 -14.95
N VAL A 127 -4.93 -3.88 -13.79
CA VAL A 127 -5.18 -2.44 -13.62
C VAL A 127 -3.92 -1.62 -13.84
N HIS A 128 -2.73 -2.18 -13.56
CA HIS A 128 -1.47 -1.46 -13.73
C HIS A 128 -0.76 -1.74 -15.05
N VAL A 129 -1.23 -2.67 -15.89
CA VAL A 129 -0.68 -2.90 -17.23
C VAL A 129 -0.54 -1.58 -18.00
N ALA A 130 0.56 -1.45 -18.74
CA ALA A 130 0.77 -0.33 -19.64
C ALA A 130 -0.28 -0.37 -20.76
N SER A 131 -0.98 0.74 -20.99
CA SER A 131 -1.99 0.84 -22.03
C SER A 131 -1.61 1.93 -23.03
N PRO A 132 -1.03 1.57 -24.18
CA PRO A 132 -0.72 2.54 -25.25
C PRO A 132 -1.98 3.28 -25.72
N ARG A 133 -3.12 2.57 -25.81
CA ARG A 133 -4.42 3.14 -26.21
C ARG A 133 -4.90 4.26 -25.30
N HIS A 134 -4.52 4.25 -24.02
CA HIS A 134 -4.89 5.27 -23.05
C HIS A 134 -3.71 6.13 -22.62
N ASN A 135 -2.55 6.00 -23.29
CA ASN A 135 -1.29 6.63 -22.90
C ASN A 135 -0.93 6.44 -21.42
N LYS A 136 -1.19 5.24 -20.87
CA LYS A 136 -0.94 4.91 -19.45
C LYS A 136 0.31 4.05 -19.32
N ALA A 137 1.41 4.63 -18.86
CA ALA A 137 2.61 3.87 -18.47
C ALA A 137 2.36 3.06 -17.18
N ARG A 138 2.94 1.87 -17.03
CA ARG A 138 2.88 1.09 -15.78
C ARG A 138 3.49 1.90 -14.63
N ILE A 139 2.94 1.79 -13.42
CA ILE A 139 3.60 2.36 -12.22
C ILE A 139 4.94 1.65 -12.03
N SER A 140 6.01 2.37 -11.72
CA SER A 140 7.33 1.78 -11.59
C SER A 140 7.42 0.78 -10.43
N ASN A 141 8.32 -0.20 -10.54
CA ASN A 141 8.57 -1.17 -9.47
C ASN A 141 8.95 -0.47 -8.15
N PRO A 142 9.83 0.57 -8.13
CA PRO A 142 10.12 1.29 -6.89
C PRO A 142 8.93 1.99 -6.25
N ALA A 143 8.08 2.65 -7.04
CA ALA A 143 6.90 3.31 -6.50
C ALA A 143 5.94 2.31 -5.86
N MET A 144 5.73 1.14 -6.50
CA MET A 144 4.89 0.08 -5.95
C MET A 144 5.48 -0.58 -4.71
N ALA A 145 6.77 -0.91 -4.71
CA ALA A 145 7.43 -1.49 -3.54
C ALA A 145 7.41 -0.54 -2.34
N TYR A 146 7.65 0.76 -2.58
CA TYR A 146 7.60 1.78 -1.55
C TYR A 146 6.18 1.94 -0.98
N PHE A 147 5.17 2.07 -1.85
CA PHE A 147 3.78 2.15 -1.43
C PHE A 147 3.34 0.91 -0.66
N GLY A 148 3.67 -0.29 -1.16
CA GLY A 148 3.32 -1.56 -0.51
C GLY A 148 3.93 -1.71 0.89
N TYR A 149 5.19 -1.33 1.06
CA TYR A 149 5.83 -1.32 2.38
C TYR A 149 5.12 -0.36 3.35
N HIS A 150 4.78 0.85 2.90
CA HIS A 150 4.09 1.83 3.74
C HIS A 150 2.66 1.42 4.05
N LEU A 151 1.98 0.75 3.13
CA LEU A 151 0.67 0.17 3.35
C LEU A 151 0.70 -0.89 4.46
N ILE A 152 1.63 -1.85 4.40
CA ILE A 152 1.81 -2.87 5.43
C ILE A 152 2.17 -2.23 6.77
N ARG A 153 3.12 -1.29 6.76
CA ARG A 153 3.58 -0.62 7.99
C ARG A 153 2.45 0.18 8.64
N ALA A 154 1.59 0.83 7.87
CA ALA A 154 0.47 1.61 8.38
C ALA A 154 -0.56 0.73 9.10
N ALA A 155 -0.96 -0.39 8.48
CA ALA A 155 -1.86 -1.36 9.08
C ALA A 155 -1.35 -1.88 10.43
N GLU A 156 -0.06 -2.18 10.50
CA GLU A 156 0.55 -2.65 11.75
C GLU A 156 0.77 -1.55 12.79
N TRP A 157 1.11 -0.33 12.37
CA TRP A 157 1.27 0.84 13.24
C TRP A 157 -0.05 1.14 13.96
N LEU A 158 -1.13 1.18 13.20
CA LEU A 158 -2.47 1.48 13.71
C LEU A 158 -3.11 0.31 14.46
N SER A 159 -2.52 -0.88 14.40
CA SER A 159 -2.97 -2.05 15.16
C SER A 159 -2.13 -2.29 16.42
N VAL A 160 -1.15 -1.41 16.71
CA VAL A 160 -0.15 -1.61 17.77
C VAL A 160 -0.74 -1.68 19.17
N HIS A 161 -2.00 -1.28 19.39
CA HIS A 161 -2.66 -1.37 20.70
C HIS A 161 -3.10 -2.81 21.03
N ARG A 162 -3.12 -3.70 20.04
CA ARG A 162 -3.51 -5.11 20.16
C ARG A 162 -2.30 -6.00 20.56
N LYS A 163 -1.53 -5.56 21.58
CA LYS A 163 -0.18 -6.08 21.95
C LYS A 163 -0.20 -7.44 22.66
N ASP A 164 -0.60 -8.47 21.95
CA ASP A 164 -0.62 -9.84 22.43
C ASP A 164 0.68 -10.54 21.97
N ALA A 165 1.16 -11.59 22.65
CA ALA A 165 2.33 -12.37 22.18
C ALA A 165 2.13 -12.91 20.75
N ASP A 166 0.88 -13.16 20.37
CA ASP A 166 0.49 -13.57 19.02
C ASP A 166 0.67 -12.45 17.98
N PHE A 167 0.60 -11.17 18.36
CA PHE A 167 0.65 -10.04 17.42
C PHE A 167 1.96 -9.98 16.62
N SER A 168 3.11 -10.27 17.25
CA SER A 168 4.40 -10.27 16.54
C SER A 168 4.49 -11.37 15.49
N ARG A 169 3.88 -12.54 15.75
CA ARG A 169 3.79 -13.63 14.79
C ARG A 169 2.85 -13.26 13.65
N GLU A 170 1.69 -12.69 13.95
CA GLU A 170 0.73 -12.27 12.94
C GLU A 170 1.26 -11.14 12.06
N ARG A 171 2.10 -10.22 12.58
CA ARG A 171 2.79 -9.21 11.76
C ARG A 171 3.71 -9.81 10.70
N ARG A 172 4.40 -10.91 11.02
CA ARG A 172 5.25 -11.59 10.03
C ARG A 172 4.39 -12.19 8.92
N ARG A 173 3.34 -12.93 9.31
CA ARG A 173 2.39 -13.52 8.36
C ARG A 173 1.69 -12.46 7.51
N HIS A 174 1.29 -11.35 8.11
CA HIS A 174 0.71 -10.20 7.43
C HIS A 174 1.65 -9.60 6.38
N TYR A 175 2.91 -9.40 6.74
CA TYR A 175 3.93 -8.90 5.81
C TYR A 175 4.07 -9.82 4.60
N ASP A 176 4.19 -11.13 4.82
CA ASP A 176 4.34 -12.12 3.74
C ASP A 176 3.09 -12.18 2.86
N PHE A 177 1.91 -12.22 3.48
CA PHE A 177 0.62 -12.33 2.80
C PHE A 177 0.32 -11.12 1.91
N VAL A 178 0.51 -9.91 2.42
CA VAL A 178 0.32 -8.67 1.64
C VAL A 178 1.46 -8.49 0.63
N GLY A 179 2.69 -8.88 0.97
CA GLY A 179 3.82 -8.92 0.05
C GLY A 179 3.52 -9.75 -1.19
N ASP A 180 2.84 -10.88 -1.02
CA ASP A 180 2.42 -11.73 -2.12
C ASP A 180 1.39 -11.06 -3.04
N PHE A 181 0.55 -10.13 -2.58
CA PHE A 181 -0.31 -9.34 -3.49
C PHE A 181 0.52 -8.63 -4.56
N PHE A 182 1.68 -8.10 -4.18
CA PHE A 182 2.58 -7.40 -5.10
C PHE A 182 3.37 -8.36 -5.98
N ARG A 183 3.95 -9.41 -5.39
CA ARG A 183 4.74 -10.41 -6.12
C ARG A 183 3.90 -11.12 -7.19
N THR A 184 2.69 -11.54 -6.82
CA THR A 184 1.72 -12.13 -7.75
C THR A 184 1.15 -11.13 -8.75
N ALA A 185 1.35 -9.83 -8.57
CA ALA A 185 1.07 -8.79 -9.55
C ALA A 185 2.27 -8.42 -10.44
N ASP A 186 3.34 -9.24 -10.40
CA ASP A 186 4.62 -9.03 -11.06
C ASP A 186 5.36 -7.77 -10.60
N TYR A 187 5.10 -7.30 -9.38
CA TYR A 187 5.89 -6.26 -8.72
C TYR A 187 6.91 -6.89 -7.78
N PRO A 188 8.22 -6.67 -8.00
CA PRO A 188 9.24 -7.12 -7.08
C PRO A 188 9.00 -6.54 -5.68
N PHE A 189 9.02 -7.41 -4.66
CA PHE A 189 8.80 -6.99 -3.28
C PHE A 189 9.73 -7.76 -2.32
N PRO A 190 10.44 -7.08 -1.41
CA PRO A 190 11.42 -7.72 -0.53
C PRO A 190 10.81 -8.85 0.30
N MET A 191 11.46 -10.00 0.34
CA MET A 191 11.07 -11.10 1.23
C MET A 191 11.48 -10.80 2.67
N ASP A 192 12.63 -10.17 2.86
CA ASP A 192 13.06 -9.74 4.18
C ASP A 192 12.48 -8.35 4.54
N ARG A 193 11.95 -8.27 5.75
CA ARG A 193 11.38 -7.02 6.27
C ARG A 193 12.45 -5.96 6.56
N GLY A 194 13.64 -6.38 6.95
CA GLY A 194 14.79 -5.49 7.14
C GLY A 194 15.19 -4.82 5.83
N GLU A 195 15.25 -5.59 4.75
CA GLU A 195 15.50 -5.11 3.39
C GLU A 195 14.47 -4.07 2.93
N ALA A 196 13.16 -4.34 3.12
CA ALA A 196 12.13 -3.35 2.80
C ALA A 196 12.24 -2.05 3.60
N ARG A 197 12.60 -2.16 4.88
CA ARG A 197 12.83 -0.99 5.75
C ARG A 197 14.04 -0.17 5.27
N ASP A 198 15.12 -0.82 4.91
CA ASP A 198 16.33 -0.15 4.45
C ASP A 198 16.15 0.46 3.06
N PHE A 199 15.39 -0.20 2.18
CA PHE A 199 14.90 0.37 0.93
C PHE A 199 14.08 1.64 1.16
N SER A 200 13.05 1.61 2.02
CA SER A 200 12.22 2.78 2.34
C SER A 200 13.06 3.94 2.89
N ARG A 201 14.00 3.67 3.79
CA ARG A 201 14.95 4.69 4.31
C ARG A 201 15.82 5.27 3.21
N LYS A 202 16.26 4.46 2.24
CA LYS A 202 17.08 4.90 1.13
C LYS A 202 16.28 5.80 0.18
N VAL A 203 15.04 5.42 -0.14
CA VAL A 203 14.10 6.23 -0.92
C VAL A 203 13.88 7.58 -0.24
N ASP A 204 13.49 7.59 1.04
CA ASP A 204 13.27 8.82 1.80
C ASP A 204 14.52 9.71 1.83
N ARG A 205 15.70 9.13 2.03
CA ARG A 205 16.95 9.89 2.02
C ARG A 205 17.25 10.53 0.67
N LEU A 206 17.00 9.86 -0.44
CA LEU A 206 17.44 10.30 -1.77
C LEU A 206 16.39 11.10 -2.54
N LEU A 207 15.11 10.85 -2.29
CA LEU A 207 14.00 11.30 -3.14
C LEU A 207 12.92 12.07 -2.38
N ALA A 208 13.00 12.18 -1.04
CA ALA A 208 11.98 12.93 -0.31
C ALA A 208 12.00 14.42 -0.67
N GLY A 209 10.81 15.01 -0.80
CA GLY A 209 10.59 16.42 -1.10
C GLY A 209 9.12 16.81 -0.91
N ASP A 210 8.83 18.09 -1.13
CA ASP A 210 7.54 18.74 -0.89
C ASP A 210 6.87 19.26 -2.17
N ASP A 211 7.42 19.00 -3.37
CA ASP A 211 6.84 19.42 -4.65
C ASP A 211 5.39 18.90 -4.91
N CYS A 212 4.89 18.00 -4.09
CA CYS A 212 3.52 17.46 -4.15
C CYS A 212 2.73 17.75 -2.85
N ALA A 213 3.10 18.82 -2.13
CA ALA A 213 2.50 19.27 -0.87
C ALA A 213 0.96 19.32 -0.89
N ASP A 214 0.36 19.84 -1.98
CA ASP A 214 -1.10 19.91 -2.16
C ASP A 214 -1.80 18.55 -1.98
N CYS A 215 -1.10 17.45 -2.25
CA CYS A 215 -1.66 16.10 -2.07
C CYS A 215 -1.84 15.75 -0.58
N TRP A 216 -0.99 16.27 0.33
CA TRP A 216 -1.18 16.11 1.77
C TRP A 216 -2.41 16.87 2.28
N ASP A 217 -2.68 18.06 1.76
CA ASP A 217 -3.90 18.79 2.11
C ASP A 217 -5.16 18.01 1.74
N ASN A 218 -5.14 17.38 0.57
CA ASN A 218 -6.26 16.58 0.09
C ASN A 218 -6.54 15.34 0.96
N ILE A 219 -5.56 14.84 1.73
CA ILE A 219 -5.77 13.72 2.68
C ILE A 219 -6.78 14.08 3.75
N ARG A 220 -6.76 15.30 4.28
CA ARG A 220 -7.72 15.77 5.30
C ARG A 220 -9.14 15.78 4.75
N HIS A 221 -9.29 16.29 3.53
CA HIS A 221 -10.57 16.29 2.82
C HIS A 221 -11.07 14.86 2.58
N ALA A 222 -10.19 13.95 2.14
CA ALA A 222 -10.54 12.57 1.91
C ALA A 222 -10.94 11.83 3.19
N ALA A 223 -10.22 12.04 4.31
CA ALA A 223 -10.56 11.46 5.60
C ALA A 223 -11.97 11.89 6.07
N LYS A 224 -12.28 13.18 5.95
CA LYS A 224 -13.62 13.71 6.24
C LYS A 224 -14.71 13.09 5.38
N GLU A 225 -14.49 12.98 4.07
CA GLU A 225 -15.47 12.35 3.15
C GLU A 225 -15.66 10.84 3.42
N LEU A 226 -14.62 10.17 3.90
CA LEU A 226 -14.65 8.77 4.28
C LEU A 226 -15.22 8.54 5.69
N GLY A 227 -15.50 9.60 6.45
CA GLY A 227 -16.02 9.52 7.81
C GLY A 227 -15.02 8.94 8.81
N VAL A 228 -13.73 9.25 8.63
CA VAL A 228 -12.66 8.78 9.53
C VAL A 228 -11.88 9.96 10.11
N ASP A 229 -11.53 9.83 11.38
CA ASP A 229 -10.67 10.78 12.05
C ASP A 229 -9.20 10.48 11.74
N LEU A 230 -8.44 11.53 11.48
CA LEU A 230 -7.03 11.45 11.15
C LEU A 230 -6.23 12.33 12.11
N ASP A 231 -5.47 11.69 12.99
CA ASP A 231 -4.49 12.38 13.82
C ASP A 231 -3.26 12.72 12.96
N LEU A 232 -3.05 14.02 12.73
CA LEU A 232 -1.96 14.52 11.90
C LEU A 232 -0.60 14.40 12.62
N GLU A 233 -0.58 14.41 13.94
CA GLU A 233 0.64 14.24 14.73
C GLU A 233 1.08 12.78 14.75
N ASP A 234 0.13 11.84 14.89
CA ASP A 234 0.43 10.42 14.74
C ASP A 234 0.86 10.09 13.30
N LEU A 235 0.18 10.68 12.30
CA LEU A 235 0.56 10.54 10.90
C LEU A 235 1.98 11.06 10.65
N ALA A 236 2.31 12.25 11.14
CA ALA A 236 3.66 12.81 11.01
C ALA A 236 4.73 11.93 11.70
N SER A 237 4.36 11.26 12.80
CA SER A 237 5.23 10.32 13.53
C SER A 237 5.39 8.97 12.79
N PHE A 238 4.38 8.57 12.04
CA PHE A 238 4.43 7.41 11.17
C PHE A 238 5.38 7.63 9.98
N LEU A 239 5.42 8.83 9.38
CA LEU A 239 6.17 9.09 8.15
C LEU A 239 7.69 8.83 8.30
N PRO A 240 8.39 8.45 7.21
CA PRO A 240 9.85 8.43 7.18
C PRO A 240 10.46 9.76 7.61
N LYS A 241 11.71 9.74 8.09
CA LYS A 241 12.32 10.89 8.78
C LYS A 241 12.29 12.18 7.95
N ARG A 242 12.71 12.17 6.69
CA ARG A 242 12.72 13.39 5.86
C ARG A 242 11.32 13.77 5.41
N THR A 243 10.56 12.80 4.94
CA THR A 243 9.15 12.97 4.57
C THR A 243 8.34 13.60 5.71
N GLY A 244 8.53 13.15 6.96
CA GLY A 244 7.86 13.69 8.13
C GLY A 244 8.28 15.13 8.47
N VAL A 245 9.53 15.52 8.19
CA VAL A 245 9.96 16.93 8.32
C VAL A 245 9.22 17.80 7.32
N PHE A 246 9.20 17.42 6.03
CA PHE A 246 8.48 18.17 4.99
C PHE A 246 6.98 18.24 5.29
N PHE A 247 6.37 17.11 5.65
CA PHE A 247 4.96 17.06 6.03
C PHE A 247 4.65 18.05 7.15
N ARG A 248 5.49 18.09 8.20
CA ARG A 248 5.29 19.02 9.31
C ARG A 248 5.40 20.47 8.91
N GLN A 249 6.35 20.81 8.03
CA GLN A 249 6.55 22.17 7.53
C GLN A 249 5.38 22.66 6.65
N VAL A 250 4.72 21.74 5.96
CA VAL A 250 3.60 22.06 5.07
C VAL A 250 2.27 22.11 5.83
N ILE A 251 2.08 21.23 6.81
CA ILE A 251 0.77 21.00 7.46
C ILE A 251 0.58 21.78 8.76
N PHE A 252 1.66 22.09 9.50
CA PHE A 252 1.63 22.80 10.78
C PHE A 252 2.33 24.15 10.71
#